data_AF-A0A327TS76-F1
#
_entry.id   AF-A0A327TS76-F1
#
_cell.length_a   1.000
_cell.length_b   1.000
_cell.length_c   1.000
_cell.angle_alpha   90.00
_cell.angle_beta   90.00
_cell.angle_gamma   90.00
#
_symmetry.space_group_name_H-M   'P 1'
#
loop_
_entity.id
_entity.type
_entity.pdbx_description
1 polymer ?
#
loop_
_entity_poly.entity_id
_entity_poly.type
_entity_poly.pdbx_seq_one_letter_code
_entity_poly.pdbx_strand_id
1 'polypeptide(L)' 'MSGPDWVPASCTLPVAERPLRVAGWDALFAERLERVSRPEPLRLRLVLRGGEGVEERVREPAERPGRPRSLRRDDALP' A
#
# COMPACT_ATOMS: atom_id res chain seq x y z
N MET A 1 -3.83 -0.58 -20.34
CA MET A 1 -2.64 -0.91 -21.14
C MET A 1 -1.60 -1.48 -20.20
N SER A 2 -1.36 -2.80 -20.22
CA SER A 2 -0.22 -3.37 -19.50
C SER A 2 1.07 -2.90 -20.17
N GLY A 3 2.08 -2.57 -19.36
CA GLY A 3 3.38 -2.15 -19.84
C GLY A 3 4.17 -3.26 -20.56
N PRO A 4 5.37 -2.95 -21.06
CA PRO A 4 6.21 -3.95 -21.74
C PRO A 4 6.49 -5.15 -20.83
N ASP A 5 6.47 -6.37 -21.38
CA ASP A 5 6.63 -7.63 -20.63
C ASP A 5 7.96 -7.77 -19.86
N TRP A 6 8.97 -6.96 -20.20
CA TRP A 6 10.25 -6.92 -19.48
C TRP A 6 10.22 -6.06 -18.21
N VAL A 7 9.19 -5.22 -18.03
CA VAL A 7 9.08 -4.31 -16.90
C VAL A 7 7.90 -4.73 -16.02
N PRO A 8 8.11 -4.92 -14.70
CA PRO A 8 7.02 -5.27 -13.80
C PRO A 8 5.92 -4.21 -13.83
N ALA A 9 4.65 -4.63 -13.69
CA ALA A 9 3.51 -3.70 -13.65
C ALA A 9 3.63 -2.64 -12.54
N SER A 10 4.37 -2.95 -11.47
CA SER A 10 4.71 -1.99 -10.41
C SER A 10 5.50 -0.78 -10.93
N CYS A 11 6.33 -0.96 -11.97
CA CYS A 11 7.13 0.07 -12.64
C CYS A 11 6.35 0.85 -13.72
N THR A 12 5.17 0.38 -14.14
CA THR A 12 4.31 1.05 -15.13
C THR A 12 3.07 1.70 -14.52
N LEU A 13 3.09 1.98 -13.22
CA LEU A 13 1.93 2.56 -12.54
C LEU A 13 1.54 3.92 -13.16
N PRO A 14 0.29 4.10 -13.62
CA PRO A 14 -0.20 5.37 -14.11
C PRO A 14 -0.04 6.49 -13.09
N VAL A 15 0.32 7.70 -13.54
CA VAL A 15 0.54 8.86 -12.65
C VAL A 15 -0.65 9.13 -11.75
N ALA A 16 -1.87 8.97 -12.27
CA ALA A 16 -3.11 9.15 -11.51
C ALA A 16 -3.27 8.17 -10.34
N GLU A 17 -2.66 6.99 -10.42
CA GLU A 17 -2.77 5.94 -9.40
C GLU A 17 -1.65 6.02 -8.34
N ARG A 18 -0.56 6.75 -8.62
CA ARG A 18 0.59 6.88 -7.70
C ARG A 18 0.19 7.45 -6.32
N PRO A 19 -0.61 8.53 -6.21
CA PRO A 19 -0.98 9.08 -4.91
C PRO A 19 -1.75 8.08 -4.05
N LEU A 20 -2.62 7.27 -4.66
CA LEU A 20 -3.40 6.25 -3.96
C LEU A 20 -2.51 5.12 -3.46
N ARG A 21 -1.52 4.70 -4.26
CA ARG A 21 -0.54 3.69 -3.83
C ARG A 21 0.28 4.18 -2.63
N VAL A 22 0.76 5.43 -2.64
CA VAL A 22 1.49 6.03 -1.50
C VAL A 22 0.61 6.06 -0.25
N ALA A 23 -0.63 6.53 -0.38
CA ALA A 23 -1.55 6.61 0.76
C ALA A 23 -1.87 5.24 1.39
N GLY A 24 -1.90 4.16 0.59
CA GLY A 24 -2.08 2.80 1.10
C GLY A 24 -0.92 2.33 1.98
N TRP A 25 0.32 2.60 1.56
CA TRP A 25 1.51 2.32 2.36
C TRP A 25 1.58 3.18 3.62
N ASP A 26 1.26 4.47 3.52
CA ASP A 26 1.25 5.38 4.66
C ASP A 26 0.26 4.91 5.75
N ALA A 27 -0.94 4.48 5.34
CA ALA A 27 -1.94 3.95 6.27
C ALA A 27 -1.46 2.68 6.96
N LEU A 28 -0.87 1.72 6.22
CA LEU A 28 -0.32 0.49 6.78
C LEU A 28 0.77 0.80 7.83
N PHE A 29 1.69 1.71 7.50
CA PHE A 29 2.78 2.05 8.41
C PHE A 29 2.30 2.80 9.64
N ALA A 30 1.40 3.77 9.49
CA ALA A 30 0.83 4.51 10.61
C ALA A 30 0.09 3.59 11.61
N GLU A 31 -0.61 2.57 11.11
CA GLU A 31 -1.40 1.67 11.95
C GLU A 31 -0.57 0.55 12.61
N ARG A 32 0.44 0.02 11.91
CA ARG A 32 1.04 -1.27 12.26
C ARG A 32 2.54 -1.25 12.42
N LEU A 33 3.27 -0.20 12.01
CA LEU A 33 4.74 -0.22 12.10
C LEU A 33 5.21 -0.10 13.55
N GLU A 34 5.95 -1.12 14.01
CA GLU A 34 6.49 -1.14 15.38
C GLU A 34 7.98 -0.81 15.40
N ARG A 35 8.74 -1.24 14.39
CA ARG A 35 10.18 -0.99 14.33
C ARG A 35 10.69 -0.92 12.89
N VAL A 36 11.65 -0.03 12.67
CA VAL A 36 12.44 0.07 11.45
C VAL A 36 13.90 -0.15 11.81
N SER A 37 14.61 -0.97 11.03
CA SER A 37 16.05 -1.15 11.15
C SER A 37 16.68 -1.35 9.77
N ARG A 38 17.94 -0.93 9.61
CA ARG A 38 18.71 -1.13 8.38
C ARG A 38 19.93 -2.01 8.68
N PRO A 39 19.77 -3.34 8.66
CA PRO A 39 20.87 -4.26 8.97
C PRO A 39 22.01 -4.21 7.93
N GLU A 40 21.69 -3.92 6.67
CA GLU A 40 22.68 -3.78 5.59
C GLU A 40 22.34 -2.57 4.70
N PRO A 41 23.31 -2.00 3.96
CA PRO A 41 23.07 -0.80 3.14
C PRO A 41 21.90 -0.92 2.14
N LEU A 42 21.67 -2.12 1.60
CA LEU A 42 20.61 -2.41 0.64
C LEU A 42 19.42 -3.17 1.23
N ARG A 43 19.34 -3.30 2.57
CA ARG A 43 18.27 -4.03 3.23
C ARG A 43 17.62 -3.20 4.33
N LEU A 44 16.32 -2.95 4.17
CA LEU A 44 15.48 -2.39 5.22
C LEU A 44 14.63 -3.50 5.83
N ARG A 45 14.60 -3.57 7.16
CA ARG A 45 13.72 -4.48 7.92
C ARG A 45 12.66 -3.65 8.62
N LEU A 46 11.41 -3.92 8.27
CA LEU A 46 10.21 -3.37 8.90
C LEU A 46 9.58 -4.45 9.76
N VAL A 47 9.29 -4.15 11.02
CA VAL A 47 8.53 -5.02 11.92
C VAL A 47 7.15 -4.43 12.05
N LEU A 48 6.14 -5.18 11.57
CA LEU A 48 4.75 -4.80 11.66
C LEU A 48 4.09 -5.58 12.78
N ARG A 49 3.22 -4.92 13.54
CA ARG A 49 2.35 -5.55 14.52
C ARG A 49 1.52 -6.63 13.84
N GLY A 50 1.64 -7.85 14.33
CA GLY A 50 0.86 -8.99 13.86
C GLY A 50 -0.65 -8.82 14.12
N GLY A 51 -1.43 -9.74 13.56
CA GLY A 51 -2.88 -9.75 13.67
C GLY A 51 -3.52 -10.30 12.40
N GLU A 52 -4.81 -10.59 12.48
CA GLU A 52 -5.57 -11.07 11.34
C GLU A 52 -5.52 -10.06 10.17
N GLY A 53 -5.30 -10.55 8.95
CA GLY A 53 -5.30 -9.75 7.73
C GLY A 53 -4.04 -8.92 7.48
N VAL A 54 -2.99 -8.98 8.32
CA VAL A 54 -1.75 -8.21 8.09
C VAL A 54 -1.06 -8.57 6.77
N GLU A 55 -0.96 -9.86 6.45
CA GLU A 55 -0.38 -10.33 5.17
C GLU A 55 -1.16 -9.81 3.96
N GLU A 56 -2.50 -9.81 4.04
CA GLU A 56 -3.37 -9.28 2.99
C GLU A 56 -3.21 -7.76 2.87
N ARG A 57 -3.17 -7.03 4.00
CA ARG A 57 -2.95 -5.57 4.05
C ARG A 57 -1.57 -5.15 3.54
N VAL A 58 -0.56 -6.02 3.64
CA VAL A 58 0.77 -5.79 3.06
C VAL A 58 0.75 -6.05 1.55
N ARG A 59 -0.01 -7.04 1.09
CA ARG A 59 -0.11 -7.42 -0.32
C ARG A 59 -1.03 -6.49 -1.12
N GLU A 60 -2.11 -5.99 -0.54
CA GLU A 60 -3.09 -5.12 -1.20
C GLU A 60 -2.46 -3.86 -1.83
N PRO A 61 -1.60 -3.08 -1.14
CA PRO A 61 -0.93 -1.92 -1.73
C PRO A 61 0.03 -2.26 -2.88
N ALA A 62 0.53 -3.50 -2.92
CA ALA A 62 1.41 -3.97 -3.99
C ALA A 62 0.62 -4.31 -5.28
N GLU A 63 -0.63 -4.71 -5.15
CA GLU A 63 -1.43 -5.31 -6.23
C GLU A 63 -2.57 -4.42 -6.75
N ARG A 64 -3.04 -3.42 -5.97
CA ARG A 64 -4.29 -2.71 -6.26
C ARG A 64 -4.11 -1.40 -7.05
N PRO A 65 -4.80 -1.19 -8.20
CA PRO A 65 -5.07 0.15 -8.73
C PRO A 65 -6.03 0.87 -7.77
N GLY A 66 -5.70 2.11 -7.40
CA GLY A 66 -6.26 2.79 -6.25
C GLY A 66 -7.79 2.82 -6.22
N ARG A 67 -8.40 2.34 -5.12
CA ARG A 67 -9.83 2.50 -4.87
C ARG A 67 -10.13 3.98 -4.64
N PRO A 68 -11.17 4.57 -5.26
CA PRO A 68 -11.59 5.92 -4.92
C PRO A 68 -12.00 5.99 -3.44
N ARG A 69 -11.58 7.08 -2.81
CA ARG A 69 -11.83 7.37 -1.40
C ARG A 69 -13.23 7.96 -1.23
N SER A 70 -14.24 7.09 -1.10
CA SER A 70 -15.57 7.37 -0.51
C SER A 70 -16.25 6.00 -0.29
N LEU A 71 -16.99 5.73 0.78
CA LEU A 71 -17.96 6.54 1.53
C LEU A 71 -17.67 6.40 3.03
N ARG A 72 -17.66 7.51 3.79
CA ARG A 72 -17.97 7.41 5.21
C ARG A 72 -19.42 6.94 5.31
N ARG A 73 -19.70 6.08 6.29
CA ARG A 73 -21.02 5.47 6.51
C ARG A 73 -22.07 6.47 7.06
N ASP A 74 -21.73 7.76 7.12
CA ASP A 74 -22.50 8.79 7.82
C ASP A 74 -23.21 9.82 6.92
N ASP A 75 -23.17 9.69 5.59
CA ASP A 75 -23.97 10.55 4.69
C ASP A 75 -25.41 10.00 4.46
N ALA A 76 -25.89 9.16 5.38
CA ALA A 76 -27.31 8.84 5.46
C ALA A 76 -27.98 9.81 6.45
N LEU A 77 -28.44 10.96 5.94
CA LEU A 77 -29.65 11.60 6.47
C LEU A 77 -30.25 12.58 5.44
N PRO A 78 -31.59 12.70 5.35
CA PRO A 78 -32.65 12.06 6.13
C PRO A 78 -33.36 10.87 5.49
#